data_AF-A0A318II86-F1
#
_entry.id   AF-A0A318II86-F1
#
_cell.length_a   1.000
_cell.length_b   1.000
_cell.length_c   1.000
_cell.angle_alpha   90.00
_cell.angle_beta   90.00
_cell.angle_gamma   90.00
#
_symmetry.space_group_name_H-M   'P 1'
#
loop_
_entity.id
_entity.type
_entity.pdbx_description
1 polymer ?
#
loop_
_entity_poly.entity_id
_entity_poly.type
_entity_poly.pdbx_seq_one_letter_code
_entity_poly.pdbx_strand_id
1 'polypeptide(L)' 'MGIQIIVKATSVSEIERALGEIASECEIFPIDAESWGVSIPGKLINVIGEDGIRASLSKLVHFDLWAGVWVNPR' A
#
# COMPACT_ATOMS: atom_id res chain seq x y z
N MET A 1 -3.58 12.81 8.82
CA MET A 1 -4.27 12.39 7.57
C MET A 1 -3.81 10.97 7.24
N GLY A 2 -4.65 10.13 6.64
CA GLY A 2 -4.25 8.78 6.19
C GLY A 2 -3.71 8.80 4.75
N ILE A 3 -3.10 7.70 4.32
CA ILE A 3 -2.64 7.50 2.94
C ILE A 3 -3.55 6.47 2.30
N GLN A 4 -4.03 6.75 1.09
CA GLN A 4 -4.68 5.76 0.24
C GLN A 4 -3.83 5.55 -1.00
N ILE A 5 -3.72 4.30 -1.44
CA ILE A 5 -2.95 3.93 -2.63
C ILE A 5 -3.67 2.83 -3.40
N ILE A 6 -3.30 2.69 -4.66
CA ILE A 6 -3.69 1.57 -5.50
C ILE A 6 -2.45 0.71 -5.73
N VAL A 7 -2.56 -0.60 -5.55
CA VAL A 7 -1.47 -1.56 -5.82
C VAL A 7 -1.92 -2.59 -6.85
N LYS A 8 -1.00 -3.07 -7.68
CA LYS A 8 -1.23 -4.28 -8.46
C LYS A 8 -0.83 -5.48 -7.64
N ALA A 9 -1.74 -6.45 -7.53
CA ALA A 9 -1.50 -7.69 -6.83
C ALA A 9 -2.46 -8.77 -7.33
N THR A 10 -1.97 -10.00 -7.37
CA THR A 10 -2.75 -11.17 -7.77
C THR A 10 -3.65 -11.69 -6.64
N SER A 11 -3.37 -11.32 -5.40
CA SER A 11 -4.12 -11.72 -4.21
C SER A 11 -3.88 -10.77 -3.03
N VAL A 12 -4.81 -10.75 -2.07
CA VAL A 12 -4.65 -10.01 -0.80
C VAL A 12 -3.39 -10.45 -0.05
N SER A 13 -3.08 -11.75 -0.05
CA SER A 13 -1.92 -12.30 0.66
C SER A 13 -0.57 -11.77 0.14
N GLU A 14 -0.50 -11.37 -1.14
CA GLU A 14 0.68 -10.69 -1.70
C GLU A 14 0.88 -9.31 -1.07
N ILE A 15 -0.22 -8.57 -0.90
CA ILE A 15 -0.25 -7.25 -0.27
C ILE A 15 0.10 -7.36 1.22
N GLU A 16 -0.53 -8.29 1.94
CA GLU A 16 -0.27 -8.54 3.35
C GLU A 16 1.20 -8.91 3.60
N ARG A 17 1.81 -9.73 2.73
CA ARG A 17 3.23 -10.08 2.83
C ARG A 17 4.14 -8.88 2.62
N ALA A 18 3.80 -7.97 1.70
CA ALA A 18 4.59 -6.78 1.45
C ALA A 18 4.51 -5.77 2.61
N LEU A 19 3.29 -5.57 3.14
CA LEU A 19 2.99 -4.72 4.29
C LEU A 19 3.54 -5.32 5.60
N GLY A 20 3.61 -6.64 5.73
CA GLY A 20 4.11 -7.31 6.92
C GLY A 20 3.23 -7.04 8.14
N GLU A 21 3.84 -6.68 9.26
CA GLU A 21 3.15 -6.49 10.55
C GLU A 21 2.07 -5.40 10.52
N ILE A 22 2.14 -4.48 9.56
CA ILE A 22 1.20 -3.35 9.46
C ILE A 22 -0.05 -3.69 8.66
N ALA A 23 -0.08 -4.85 7.99
CA ALA A 23 -1.19 -5.26 7.14
C ALA A 23 -2.52 -5.32 7.90
N SER A 24 -2.50 -5.79 9.15
CA SER A 24 -3.67 -5.93 10.02
C SER A 24 -4.30 -4.59 10.44
N GLU A 25 -3.53 -3.50 10.34
CA GLU A 25 -3.98 -2.14 10.64
C GLU A 25 -4.39 -1.39 9.37
N CYS A 26 -4.19 -1.97 8.19
CA CYS A 26 -4.58 -1.40 6.91
C CYS A 26 -5.92 -1.97 6.44
N GLU A 27 -6.70 -1.15 5.74
CA GLU A 27 -7.88 -1.64 5.02
C GLU A 27 -7.48 -1.97 3.59
N ILE A 28 -7.72 -3.22 3.17
CA ILE A 28 -7.44 -3.70 1.81
C ILE A 28 -8.77 -4.05 1.15
N PHE A 29 -9.05 -3.47 -0.01
CA PHE A 29 -10.30 -3.67 -0.72
C PHE A 29 -10.08 -3.85 -2.23
N PRO A 30 -10.88 -4.69 -2.91
CA PRO A 30 -10.73 -4.91 -4.34
C PRO A 30 -11.15 -3.65 -5.12
N ILE A 31 -10.45 -3.35 -6.21
CA ILE A 31 -10.87 -2.32 -7.19
C ILE A 31 -11.30 -3.01 -8.48
N ASP A 32 -10.43 -3.86 -9.03
CA ASP A 32 -10.68 -4.66 -10.23
C ASP A 32 -9.95 -6.02 -10.14
N ALA A 33 -9.85 -6.74 -11.27
CA ALA A 33 -9.25 -8.07 -11.32
C ALA A 33 -7.74 -8.10 -11.01
N GLU A 34 -7.02 -6.98 -11.18
CA GLU A 34 -5.57 -6.90 -11.02
C GLU A 34 -5.13 -5.84 -10.00
N SER A 35 -6.06 -5.04 -9.49
CA SER A 35 -5.79 -3.87 -8.66
C SER A 35 -6.56 -3.87 -7.36
N TRP A 36 -5.88 -3.41 -6.30
CA TRP A 36 -6.41 -3.33 -4.95
C TRP A 36 -6.17 -1.94 -4.37
N GLY A 37 -7.15 -1.46 -3.61
CA GLY A 37 -7.00 -0.27 -2.78
C GLY A 37 -6.44 -0.65 -1.42
N VAL A 38 -5.50 0.16 -0.93
CA VAL A 38 -4.97 0.05 0.44
C VAL A 38 -5.12 1.39 1.13
N SER A 39 -5.84 1.40 2.25
CA SER A 39 -5.99 2.56 3.14
C SER A 39 -5.14 2.37 4.38
N ILE A 40 -4.19 3.28 4.59
CA ILE A 40 -3.24 3.29 5.69
C ILE A 40 -3.66 4.38 6.68
N PRO A 41 -4.09 4.03 7.91
CA PRO A 41 -4.54 5.01 8.88
C PRO A 41 -3.44 6.00 9.28
N GLY A 42 -3.81 7.27 9.47
CA GLY A 42 -2.85 8.30 9.90
C GLY A 42 -2.14 7.99 11.21
N LYS A 43 -2.79 7.28 12.14
CA LYS A 43 -2.17 6.79 13.38
C LYS A 43 -0.95 5.90 13.12
N LEU A 44 -1.01 5.07 12.08
CA LEU A 44 0.04 4.12 11.72
C LEU A 44 1.22 4.84 11.08
N ILE A 45 0.93 5.84 10.23
CA ILE A 45 1.94 6.73 9.65
C ILE A 45 2.69 7.49 10.74
N ASN A 46 1.99 7.97 11.78
CA ASN A 46 2.63 8.67 12.90
C ASN A 46 3.55 7.77 13.74
N VAL A 47 3.33 6.45 13.75
CA VAL A 47 4.14 5.48 14.50
C VAL A 47 5.36 5.03 13.69
N ILE A 48 5.16 4.75 12.40
CA ILE A 48 6.15 4.10 11.53
C ILE A 48 6.94 5.09 10.68
N GLY A 49 6.37 6.29 10.48
CA GLY A 49 6.88 7.28 9.56
C GLY A 49 6.51 6.99 8.10
N GLU A 50 6.45 8.04 7.29
CA GLU A 50 6.16 7.92 5.85
C GLU A 50 7.22 7.06 5.12
N ASP A 51 8.49 7.14 5.53
CA ASP A 51 9.57 6.36 4.91
C ASP A 51 9.41 4.85 5.14
N GLY A 52 8.95 4.44 6.33
CA GLY A 52 8.67 3.04 6.62
C GLY A 52 7.49 2.51 5.80
N ILE A 53 6.45 3.33 5.62
CA ILE A 53 5.34 3.00 4.71
C ILE A 53 5.85 2.88 3.27
N ARG A 54 6.62 3.86 2.77
CA ARG A 54 7.20 3.82 1.42
C ARG A 54 8.08 2.59 1.20
N ALA A 55 8.86 2.17 2.18
CA ALA A 55 9.71 0.98 2.09
C ALA A 55 8.90 -0.33 2.02
N SER A 56 7.74 -0.41 2.68
CA SER A 56 6.82 -1.55 2.52
C SER A 56 6.19 -1.56 1.13
N LEU A 57 5.81 -0.38 0.62
CA LEU A 57 5.18 -0.22 -0.69
C LEU A 57 6.14 -0.39 -1.87
N SER A 58 7.43 -0.13 -1.69
CA SER A 58 8.44 -0.32 -2.73
C SER A 58 8.61 -1.78 -3.16
N LYS A 59 7.99 -2.72 -2.44
CA LYS A 59 7.93 -4.15 -2.80
C LYS A 59 6.79 -4.47 -3.77
N LEU A 60 5.88 -3.53 -4.00
CA LEU A 60 4.69 -3.69 -4.85
C LEU A 60 4.70 -2.67 -5.98
N VAL A 61 4.09 -3.04 -7.11
CA VAL A 61 3.69 -2.07 -8.12
C VAL A 61 2.55 -1.25 -7.52
N HIS A 62 2.75 0.06 -7.35
CA HIS A 62 1.74 0.93 -6.77
C HIS A 62 1.58 2.21 -7.58
N PHE A 63 0.39 2.79 -7.54
CA PHE A 63 0.10 4.04 -8.21
C PHE A 63 0.34 5.21 -7.24
N ASP A 64 1.27 6.08 -7.62
CA ASP A 64 1.47 7.34 -6.91
C ASP A 64 0.35 8.32 -7.32
N LEU A 65 -0.59 8.56 -6.40
CA LEU A 65 -1.73 9.46 -6.64
C LEU A 65 -1.32 10.93 -6.77
N TRP A 66 -0.16 11.33 -6.25
CA TRP A 66 0.35 12.69 -6.41
C TRP A 66 1.00 12.90 -7.77
N ALA A 67 1.87 11.97 -8.16
CA ALA A 67 2.58 12.05 -9.44
C ALA A 67 1.74 11.56 -10.62
N GLY A 68 0.66 10.82 -10.39
CA GLY A 68 -0.20 10.24 -11.42
C GLY A 68 0.48 9.13 -12.22
N VAL A 69 1.42 8.40 -11.61
CA VAL A 69 2.24 7.39 -12.29
C VAL A 69 2.28 6.07 -11.54
N TRP A 70 2.45 4.98 -12.28
CA TRP A 70 2.78 3.67 -11.71
C TRP A 70 4.25 3.62 -11.32
N VAL A 71 4.51 3.23 -10.09
CA VAL A 71 5.83 2.99 -9.52
C VAL A 71 6.05 1.49 -9.48
N ASN A 72 7.12 1.03 -10.12
CA ASN A 72 7.51 -0.37 -10.08
C ASN A 72 8.34 -0.66 -8.81
N PRO A 73 8.32 -1.91 -8.32
CA PRO A 73 9.13 -2.32 -7.20
C PRO A 73 10.62 -2.02 -7.43
N ARG A 74 11.34 -1.71 -6.36
CA ARG A 74 12.80 -1.53 -6.37
C ARG A 74 13.49 -2.48 -5.41
#